data_AF-A0A9D4S8B4-F1
#
_entry.id   AF-A0A9D4S8B4-F1
#
_cell.length_a   1.000
_cell.length_b   1.000
_cell.length_c   1.000
_cell.angle_alpha   90.00
_cell.angle_beta   90.00
_cell.angle_gamma   90.00
#
_symmetry.space_group_name_H-M   'P 1'
#
loop_
_entity.id
_entity.type
_entity.pdbx_description
1 polymer ?
#
loop_
_entity_poly.entity_id
_entity_poly.type
_entity_poly.pdbx_seq_one_letter_code
_entity_poly.pdbx_strand_id
1 'polypeptide(L)'
;METVKTKRERFFVAKVDNFVSLKRCIESEKWACRDRVYAPQPRDILSSAFCEGKVYIIFSVVNCHGWHGYAEMSSSVDANEHISDFEIPQTIGDCAEITGIRKSPVSQRAGSEWHYFNVKWIVNFVDFGEQCLQSKLTEDLFCYEKEQKVSVNKCRNWQELDTVTGKLLCDRIDEKKKELIRLGRIKEEQRLDSVPKPFFQEDSVTETWTCIVSKVQSELGTVLLACPFGSQRYNLQRPESDLDMFIVYQARTADILGFHPPKQTIKNRDSEKCDYTIHEVHRFCELLMTGDGRCVETLFLDQSTIVRSTPEWHVLTQGRQMFLNRFCLEKYMRDAEGSKGTKLLERWCTDHPEATHLSDKMCKLLYIIIRLLQNAREIVCNESLTVYRPDGSPMRDELMNIRAGNMRVEEARLVIQRYTSEINEKAATVPNNPIEVEAFLSEWLIKMRYKDFQM
;
A
#
# COMPACT_ATOMS: atom_id res chain seq x y z
N MET A 1 31.25 12.91 -53.52
CA MET A 1 30.04 12.99 -52.69
C MET A 1 29.61 11.57 -52.39
N GLU A 2 30.00 11.03 -51.23
CA GLU A 2 29.43 9.76 -50.75
C GLU A 2 27.96 10.02 -50.45
N THR A 3 27.06 9.44 -51.25
CA THR A 3 25.64 9.37 -50.92
C THR A 3 25.52 8.60 -49.62
N VAL A 4 25.25 9.31 -48.52
CA VAL A 4 24.91 8.73 -47.23
C VAL A 4 23.72 7.80 -47.45
N LYS A 5 23.96 6.48 -47.51
CA LYS A 5 22.89 5.49 -47.56
C LYS A 5 22.14 5.60 -46.24
N THR A 6 20.95 6.20 -46.29
CA THR A 6 20.02 6.22 -45.15
C THR A 6 19.76 4.77 -44.75
N LYS A 7 20.10 4.43 -43.50
CA LYS A 7 19.83 3.08 -42.96
C LYS A 7 18.34 2.78 -43.09
N ARG A 8 18.01 1.59 -43.58
CA ARG A 8 16.63 1.16 -43.76
C ARG A 8 15.98 0.94 -42.39
N GLU A 9 14.75 1.39 -42.21
CA GLU A 9 13.97 1.18 -40.99
C GLU A 9 12.88 0.13 -41.25
N ARG A 10 12.82 -0.89 -40.39
CA ARG A 10 11.87 -2.00 -40.49
C ARG A 10 11.11 -2.15 -39.18
N PHE A 11 9.82 -2.46 -39.26
CA PHE A 11 8.90 -2.45 -38.12
C PHE A 11 8.23 -3.80 -37.98
N PHE A 12 8.23 -4.37 -36.78
CA PHE A 12 7.63 -5.68 -36.50
C PHE A 12 6.66 -5.60 -35.33
N VAL A 13 5.54 -6.33 -35.42
CA VAL A 13 4.57 -6.47 -34.32
C VAL A 13 4.97 -7.62 -33.41
N ALA A 14 5.08 -7.35 -32.10
CA ALA A 14 5.23 -8.38 -31.07
C ALA A 14 3.92 -8.54 -30.29
N LYS A 15 3.34 -9.74 -30.31
CA LYS A 15 2.19 -10.12 -29.48
C LYS A 15 2.69 -10.72 -28.17
N VAL A 16 2.32 -10.11 -27.06
CA VAL A 16 2.78 -10.46 -25.72
C VAL A 16 1.66 -11.13 -24.94
N ASP A 17 1.91 -12.26 -24.32
CA ASP A 17 0.85 -13.04 -23.66
C ASP A 17 0.22 -12.32 -22.46
N ASN A 18 1.01 -11.56 -21.69
CA ASN A 18 0.54 -10.85 -20.51
C ASN A 18 1.41 -9.64 -20.15
N PHE A 19 0.88 -8.76 -19.29
CA PHE A 19 1.57 -7.57 -18.82
C PHE A 19 2.84 -7.85 -18.01
N VAL A 20 2.93 -8.98 -17.31
CA VAL A 20 4.11 -9.33 -16.51
C VAL A 20 5.33 -9.54 -17.41
N SER A 21 5.16 -10.25 -18.52
CA SER A 21 6.21 -10.44 -19.53
C SER A 21 6.63 -9.11 -20.16
N LEU A 22 5.68 -8.25 -20.49
CA LEU A 22 5.97 -6.92 -21.03
C LEU A 22 6.76 -6.06 -20.02
N LYS A 23 6.33 -6.03 -18.76
CA LYS A 23 7.00 -5.27 -17.69
C LYS A 23 8.43 -5.76 -17.50
N ARG A 24 8.65 -7.07 -17.49
CA ARG A 24 10.00 -7.66 -17.42
C ARG A 24 10.87 -7.24 -18.61
N CYS A 25 10.32 -7.17 -19.82
CA CYS A 25 11.05 -6.66 -20.99
C CYS A 25 11.46 -5.19 -20.83
N ILE A 26 10.57 -4.37 -20.29
CA ILE A 26 10.84 -2.95 -20.02
C ILE A 26 11.96 -2.80 -19.00
N GLU A 27 11.91 -3.56 -17.91
CA GLU A 27 12.90 -3.49 -16.82
C GLU A 27 14.27 -4.09 -17.21
N SER A 28 14.28 -5.16 -18.00
CA SER A 28 15.51 -5.88 -18.36
C SER A 28 16.14 -5.44 -19.69
N GLU A 29 15.42 -4.66 -20.50
CA GLU A 29 15.81 -4.31 -21.88
C GLU A 29 16.13 -5.54 -22.75
N LYS A 30 15.51 -6.68 -22.44
CA LYS A 30 15.70 -7.97 -23.12
C LYS A 30 14.38 -8.52 -23.58
N TRP A 31 14.37 -9.04 -24.80
CA TRP A 31 13.22 -9.73 -25.37
C TRP A 31 13.63 -11.04 -26.03
N ALA A 32 12.65 -11.89 -26.31
CA ALA A 32 12.88 -13.20 -26.91
C ALA A 32 11.85 -13.51 -27.99
N CYS A 33 12.28 -14.31 -28.96
CA CYS A 33 11.41 -14.92 -29.95
C CYS A 33 11.59 -16.44 -29.96
N ARG A 34 10.54 -17.14 -30.37
CA ARG A 34 10.53 -18.60 -30.49
C ARG A 34 10.37 -18.97 -31.95
N ASP A 35 11.09 -20.00 -32.38
CA ASP A 35 10.94 -20.53 -33.72
C ASP A 35 9.52 -21.04 -33.97
N ARG A 36 9.05 -20.78 -35.18
CA ARG A 36 7.79 -21.28 -35.73
C ARG A 36 7.97 -22.71 -36.21
N VAL A 37 6.86 -23.44 -36.24
CA VAL A 37 6.80 -24.78 -36.86
C VAL A 37 7.17 -24.72 -38.34
N TYR A 38 6.83 -23.62 -39.03
CA TYR A 38 7.11 -23.41 -40.43
C TYR A 38 7.84 -22.08 -40.63
N ALA A 39 8.85 -22.11 -41.51
CA ALA A 39 9.59 -20.95 -41.94
C ALA A 39 8.66 -19.85 -42.55
N PRO A 40 9.08 -18.57 -42.55
CA PRO A 40 10.37 -18.08 -42.05
C PRO A 40 10.42 -17.95 -40.52
N GLN A 41 11.58 -18.24 -39.93
CA GLN A 41 11.79 -18.16 -38.48
C GLN A 41 11.94 -16.70 -38.03
N PRO A 42 11.31 -16.28 -36.91
CA PRO A 42 11.45 -14.92 -36.40
C PRO A 42 12.90 -14.50 -36.20
N ARG A 43 13.76 -15.40 -35.69
CA ARG A 43 15.19 -15.12 -35.49
C ARG A 43 15.89 -14.74 -36.78
N ASP A 44 15.63 -15.46 -37.87
CA ASP A 44 16.29 -15.24 -39.17
C ASP A 44 15.83 -13.92 -39.78
N ILE A 45 14.53 -13.61 -39.68
CA ILE A 45 13.95 -12.37 -40.22
C ILE A 45 14.46 -11.16 -39.46
N LEU A 46 14.48 -11.22 -38.12
CA LEU A 46 14.92 -10.11 -37.27
C LEU A 46 16.43 -9.86 -37.42
N SER A 47 17.26 -10.91 -37.39
CA SER A 47 18.70 -10.77 -37.59
C SER A 47 19.04 -10.22 -38.98
N SER A 48 18.37 -10.71 -40.02
CA SER A 48 18.54 -10.17 -41.38
C SER A 48 18.13 -8.69 -41.46
N ALA A 49 16.96 -8.33 -40.91
CA ALA A 49 16.49 -6.95 -40.85
C ALA A 49 17.44 -6.03 -40.06
N PHE A 50 18.02 -6.52 -38.96
CA PHE A 50 18.97 -5.78 -38.14
C PHE A 50 20.29 -5.54 -38.86
N CYS A 51 20.78 -6.50 -39.66
CA CYS A 51 21.95 -6.32 -40.51
C CYS A 51 21.72 -5.27 -41.61
N GLU A 52 20.48 -5.12 -42.10
CA GLU A 52 20.10 -4.14 -43.13
C GLU A 52 19.91 -2.71 -42.58
N GLY A 53 19.65 -2.55 -41.28
CA GLY A 53 19.41 -1.24 -40.69
C GLY A 53 18.75 -1.29 -39.32
N LYS A 54 17.85 -0.34 -39.05
CA LYS A 54 17.18 -0.22 -37.76
C LYS A 54 15.92 -1.08 -37.72
N VAL A 55 15.74 -1.79 -36.61
CA VAL A 55 14.56 -2.63 -36.38
C VAL A 55 13.80 -2.10 -35.18
N TYR A 56 12.51 -1.81 -35.39
CA TYR A 56 11.59 -1.37 -34.35
C TYR A 56 10.57 -2.47 -34.06
N ILE A 57 10.32 -2.74 -32.79
CA ILE A 57 9.35 -3.75 -32.33
C ILE A 57 8.23 -3.03 -31.61
N ILE A 58 7.00 -3.22 -32.09
CA ILE A 58 5.78 -2.60 -31.56
C ILE A 58 5.00 -3.65 -30.77
N PHE A 59 4.80 -3.41 -29.48
CA PHE A 59 4.28 -4.40 -28.55
C PHE A 59 2.76 -4.26 -28.36
N SER A 60 2.07 -5.39 -28.34
CA SER A 60 0.62 -5.47 -28.06
C SER A 60 0.36 -6.67 -27.17
N VAL A 61 -0.17 -6.42 -25.96
CA VAL A 61 -0.57 -7.49 -25.03
C VAL A 61 -1.88 -8.11 -25.51
N VAL A 62 -1.92 -9.44 -25.57
CA VAL A 62 -3.08 -10.23 -25.98
C VAL A 62 -4.25 -9.93 -25.03
N ASN A 63 -5.46 -9.80 -25.58
CA ASN A 63 -6.70 -9.46 -24.87
C ASN A 63 -6.76 -8.05 -24.22
N CYS A 64 -5.74 -7.21 -24.38
CA CYS A 64 -5.76 -5.83 -23.87
C CYS A 64 -6.22 -4.79 -24.91
N HIS A 65 -6.59 -5.24 -26.12
CA HIS A 65 -7.16 -4.41 -27.20
C HIS A 65 -6.40 -3.11 -27.50
N GLY A 66 -5.06 -3.15 -27.52
CA GLY A 66 -4.26 -1.96 -27.80
C GLY A 66 -2.75 -2.19 -27.93
N TRP A 67 -2.02 -1.07 -28.08
CA TRP A 67 -0.57 -1.02 -28.30
C TRP A 67 0.13 -0.41 -27.09
N HIS A 68 1.13 -1.12 -26.58
CA HIS A 68 1.69 -0.89 -25.25
C HIS A 68 3.07 -0.21 -25.26
N GLY A 69 3.54 0.16 -26.45
CA GLY A 69 4.83 0.82 -26.64
C GLY A 69 5.59 0.21 -27.80
N TYR A 70 6.79 0.76 -28.04
CA TYR A 70 7.73 0.22 -29.01
C TYR A 70 9.17 0.44 -28.54
N ALA A 71 10.05 -0.41 -29.05
CA ALA A 71 11.48 -0.41 -28.74
C ALA A 71 12.30 -0.58 -30.02
N GLU A 72 13.52 -0.04 -30.04
CA GLU A 72 14.53 -0.28 -31.07
C GLU A 72 15.37 -1.49 -30.66
N MET A 73 15.50 -2.48 -31.54
CA MET A 73 16.40 -3.61 -31.32
C MET A 73 17.84 -3.11 -31.24
N SER A 74 18.60 -3.52 -30.21
CA SER A 74 19.94 -3.01 -29.92
C SER A 74 21.04 -4.07 -30.03
N SER A 75 20.68 -5.35 -30.23
CA SER A 75 21.60 -6.43 -30.58
C SER A 75 20.99 -7.35 -31.64
N SER A 76 21.82 -8.11 -32.36
CA SER A 76 21.34 -9.25 -33.15
C SER A 76 20.71 -10.30 -32.24
N VAL A 77 19.85 -11.15 -32.81
CA VAL A 77 19.38 -12.37 -32.13
C VAL A 77 20.58 -13.29 -31.89
N ASP A 78 20.69 -13.82 -30.67
CA ASP A 78 21.74 -14.74 -30.20
C ASP A 78 23.15 -14.15 -30.03
N ALA A 79 23.31 -12.83 -29.98
CA ALA A 79 24.61 -12.18 -29.74
C ALA A 79 25.20 -12.42 -28.32
N ASN A 80 24.46 -13.07 -27.41
CA ASN A 80 24.87 -13.36 -26.04
C ASN A 80 24.82 -14.87 -25.79
N GLU A 81 25.92 -15.58 -26.08
CA GLU A 81 25.98 -17.06 -26.05
C GLU A 81 25.86 -17.71 -24.66
N HIS A 82 25.77 -16.98 -23.56
CA HIS A 82 25.60 -17.60 -22.23
C HIS A 82 24.75 -16.75 -21.29
N ILE A 83 23.44 -17.00 -21.26
CA ILE A 83 22.57 -16.60 -20.15
C ILE A 83 22.19 -17.88 -19.41
N SER A 84 23.08 -18.37 -18.54
CA SER A 84 22.79 -19.52 -17.66
C SER A 84 21.87 -19.16 -16.49
N ASP A 85 21.61 -17.87 -16.25
CA ASP A 85 21.08 -17.41 -14.95
C ASP A 85 19.73 -16.67 -15.04
N PHE A 86 19.08 -16.61 -16.20
CA PHE A 86 17.66 -16.24 -16.23
C PHE A 86 16.84 -17.47 -15.87
N GLU A 87 16.56 -17.65 -14.58
CA GLU A 87 15.54 -18.58 -14.11
C GLU A 87 14.23 -18.26 -14.84
N ILE A 88 13.93 -19.02 -15.88
CA ILE A 88 12.59 -19.04 -16.46
C ILE A 88 11.68 -19.56 -15.35
N PRO A 89 10.72 -18.78 -14.83
CA PRO A 89 9.75 -19.34 -13.91
C PRO A 89 9.04 -20.45 -14.67
N GLN A 90 9.09 -21.68 -14.17
CA GLN A 90 8.44 -22.86 -14.75
C GLN A 90 6.88 -22.74 -14.82
N THR A 91 6.33 -21.55 -14.60
CA THR A 91 4.90 -21.26 -14.55
C THR A 91 4.31 -20.68 -15.83
N ILE A 92 5.05 -20.63 -16.95
CA ILE A 92 4.43 -20.46 -18.28
C ILE A 92 3.85 -21.81 -18.70
N GLY A 93 2.79 -22.22 -18.02
CA GLY A 93 1.91 -23.27 -18.52
C GLY A 93 1.19 -22.75 -19.75
N ASP A 94 1.29 -23.50 -20.86
CA ASP A 94 0.47 -23.29 -22.04
C ASP A 94 -1.01 -23.18 -21.63
N CYS A 95 -1.57 -21.96 -21.60
CA CYS A 95 -3.00 -21.71 -21.34
C CYS A 95 -3.86 -22.13 -22.52
N ALA A 96 -3.88 -23.44 -22.82
CA ALA A 96 -4.79 -24.10 -23.74
C ALA A 96 -5.60 -25.21 -23.08
N GLU A 97 -5.73 -25.21 -21.75
CA GLU A 97 -6.53 -26.20 -20.99
C GLU A 97 -7.77 -25.57 -20.33
N ILE A 98 -8.63 -24.93 -21.12
CA ILE A 98 -10.06 -24.77 -20.77
C ILE A 98 -10.90 -25.08 -22.02
N THR A 99 -10.75 -26.29 -22.58
CA THR A 99 -11.85 -27.01 -23.24
C THR A 99 -11.57 -28.49 -23.07
N GLY A 100 -12.47 -29.23 -22.42
CA GLY A 100 -12.28 -30.62 -22.00
C GLY A 100 -12.24 -31.64 -23.13
N ILE A 101 -11.27 -31.53 -24.05
CA ILE A 101 -11.01 -32.50 -25.11
C ILE A 101 -9.74 -33.25 -24.74
N ARG A 102 -9.88 -34.56 -24.44
CA ARG A 102 -8.77 -35.50 -24.22
C ARG A 102 -7.78 -35.40 -25.38
N LYS A 103 -6.58 -34.87 -25.13
CA LYS A 103 -5.46 -34.96 -26.07
C LYS A 103 -4.79 -36.33 -25.93
N SER A 104 -4.68 -37.02 -27.05
CA SER A 104 -3.83 -38.20 -27.24
C SER A 104 -2.35 -37.87 -26.90
N PRO A 105 -1.51 -38.86 -26.54
CA PRO A 105 -0.10 -38.64 -26.27
C PRO A 105 0.60 -38.20 -27.56
N VAL A 106 0.84 -36.90 -27.70
CA VAL A 106 1.62 -36.34 -28.80
C VAL A 106 3.10 -36.54 -28.47
N SER A 107 3.80 -37.13 -29.43
CA SER A 107 5.24 -37.32 -29.48
C SER A 107 6.02 -36.08 -29.05
N GLN A 108 7.15 -36.30 -28.37
CA GLN A 108 8.19 -35.32 -28.09
C GLN A 108 8.59 -34.59 -29.39
N ARG A 109 7.93 -33.47 -29.69
CA ARG A 109 8.35 -32.57 -30.77
C ARG A 109 9.58 -31.82 -30.28
N ALA A 110 10.62 -31.83 -31.12
CA ALA A 110 11.88 -31.15 -30.92
C ALA A 110 11.70 -29.79 -30.24
N GLY A 111 12.46 -29.58 -29.16
CA GLY A 111 12.41 -28.39 -28.33
C GLY A 111 12.55 -27.14 -29.19
N SER A 112 11.51 -26.33 -29.20
CA SER A 112 11.57 -24.98 -29.76
C SER A 112 12.45 -24.12 -28.85
N GLU A 113 13.64 -23.84 -29.34
CA GLU A 113 14.60 -23.00 -28.67
C GLU A 113 14.08 -21.55 -28.58
N TRP A 114 14.36 -20.88 -27.46
CA TRP A 114 14.09 -19.46 -27.28
C TRP A 114 15.34 -18.68 -27.65
N HIS A 115 15.18 -17.65 -28.48
CA HIS A 115 16.25 -16.82 -28.98
C HIS A 115 16.13 -15.41 -28.42
N TYR A 116 17.20 -14.90 -27.80
CA TYR A 116 17.18 -13.66 -27.03
C TYR A 116 17.92 -12.53 -27.76
N PHE A 117 17.47 -11.30 -27.52
CA PHE A 117 18.12 -10.08 -28.00
C PHE A 117 17.78 -8.90 -27.10
N ASN A 118 18.61 -7.86 -27.18
CA ASN A 118 18.42 -6.63 -26.43
C ASN A 118 17.53 -5.65 -27.21
N VAL A 119 16.73 -4.88 -26.49
CA VAL A 119 15.88 -3.82 -27.02
C VAL A 119 16.04 -2.56 -26.18
N LYS A 120 16.03 -1.40 -26.81
CA LYS A 120 16.02 -0.10 -26.16
C LYS A 120 14.64 0.52 -26.29
N TRP A 121 13.94 0.67 -25.17
CA TRP A 121 12.59 1.23 -25.17
C TRP A 121 12.61 2.71 -25.56
N ILE A 122 11.74 3.07 -26.51
CA ILE A 122 11.56 4.48 -26.92
C ILE A 122 10.34 5.05 -26.22
N VAL A 123 9.20 4.36 -26.34
CA VAL A 123 7.97 4.70 -25.61
C VAL A 123 7.34 3.44 -25.04
N ASN A 124 6.90 3.52 -23.78
CA ASN A 124 6.10 2.51 -23.11
C ASN A 124 5.08 3.17 -22.16
N PHE A 125 4.07 2.42 -21.73
CA PHE A 125 3.03 2.92 -20.83
C PHE A 125 3.11 2.38 -19.39
N VAL A 126 4.25 1.83 -18.95
CA VAL A 126 4.34 1.16 -17.64
C VAL A 126 3.97 2.07 -16.47
N ASP A 127 4.32 3.37 -16.57
CA ASP A 127 4.00 4.39 -15.56
C ASP A 127 2.50 4.69 -15.43
N PHE A 128 1.70 4.21 -16.39
CA PHE A 128 0.26 4.47 -16.48
C PHE A 128 -0.58 3.21 -16.24
N GLY A 129 0.02 2.14 -15.68
CA GLY A 129 -0.63 0.87 -15.42
C GLY A 129 -0.92 0.11 -16.71
N GLU A 130 -2.17 -0.35 -16.88
CA GLU A 130 -2.61 -1.10 -18.07
C GLU A 130 -3.08 -0.20 -19.23
N GLN A 131 -2.89 1.12 -19.11
CA GLN A 131 -3.28 2.04 -20.17
C GLN A 131 -2.40 1.87 -21.41
N CYS A 132 -3.01 2.01 -22.59
CA CYS A 132 -2.35 1.81 -23.87
C CYS A 132 -3.01 2.65 -24.98
N LEU A 133 -2.42 2.66 -26.18
CA LEU A 133 -3.11 3.17 -27.37
C LEU A 133 -4.18 2.16 -27.80
N GLN A 134 -5.45 2.52 -27.62
CA GLN A 134 -6.59 1.66 -27.92
C GLN A 134 -6.66 1.30 -29.42
N SER A 135 -6.97 0.05 -29.74
CA SER A 135 -7.04 -0.46 -31.11
C SER A 135 -8.03 0.30 -32.00
N LYS A 136 -9.09 0.87 -31.40
CA LYS A 136 -10.07 1.71 -32.09
C LYS A 136 -9.43 2.93 -32.77
N LEU A 137 -8.37 3.47 -32.17
CA LEU A 137 -7.62 4.61 -32.68
C LEU A 137 -6.61 4.21 -33.78
N THR A 138 -6.58 2.95 -34.19
CA THR A 138 -5.68 2.40 -35.21
C THR A 138 -6.42 1.52 -36.23
N GLU A 139 -7.75 1.61 -36.31
CA GLU A 139 -8.59 0.81 -37.23
C GLU A 139 -8.37 1.15 -38.71
N ASP A 140 -7.96 2.39 -38.99
CA ASP A 140 -7.65 2.92 -40.31
C ASP A 140 -6.24 2.55 -40.79
N LEU A 141 -5.41 1.93 -39.94
CA LEU A 141 -4.08 1.47 -40.31
C LEU A 141 -4.13 0.04 -40.87
N PHE A 142 -3.47 -0.16 -42.00
CA PHE A 142 -3.43 -1.43 -42.71
C PHE A 142 -2.02 -1.77 -43.17
N CYS A 143 -1.70 -3.06 -43.20
CA CYS A 143 -0.51 -3.60 -43.84
C CYS A 143 -0.94 -4.52 -45.01
N TYR A 144 0.01 -4.83 -45.89
CA TYR A 144 -0.24 -5.73 -47.02
C TYR A 144 0.49 -7.05 -46.81
N GLU A 145 -0.26 -8.15 -46.81
CA GLU A 145 0.28 -9.50 -46.74
C GLU A 145 -0.20 -10.28 -47.97
N LYS A 146 0.72 -10.66 -48.86
CA LYS A 146 0.41 -11.37 -50.12
C LYS A 146 -0.72 -10.68 -50.91
N GLU A 147 -0.58 -9.36 -51.10
CA GLU A 147 -1.57 -8.49 -51.79
C GLU A 147 -2.91 -8.31 -51.04
N GLN A 148 -3.12 -8.96 -49.90
CA GLN A 148 -4.30 -8.75 -49.06
C GLN A 148 -4.07 -7.61 -48.07
N LYS A 149 -5.03 -6.68 -48.02
CA LYS A 149 -5.06 -5.59 -47.06
C LYS A 149 -5.54 -6.11 -45.69
N VAL A 150 -4.65 -6.11 -44.69
CA VAL A 150 -4.91 -6.60 -43.33
C VAL A 150 -4.83 -5.43 -42.35
N SER A 151 -5.84 -5.27 -41.49
CA SER A 151 -5.81 -4.26 -40.43
C SER A 151 -4.64 -4.52 -39.48
N VAL A 152 -3.92 -3.48 -39.06
CA VAL A 152 -2.75 -3.61 -38.18
C VAL A 152 -3.13 -4.24 -36.83
N ASN A 153 -4.37 -4.04 -36.38
CA ASN A 153 -4.91 -4.67 -35.16
C ASN A 153 -4.97 -6.21 -35.26
N LYS A 154 -5.05 -6.76 -36.48
CA LYS A 154 -5.09 -8.20 -36.78
C LYS A 154 -3.72 -8.78 -37.12
N CYS A 155 -2.64 -7.99 -37.06
CA CYS A 155 -1.30 -8.48 -37.33
C CYS A 155 -0.91 -9.63 -36.40
N ARG A 156 -0.26 -10.64 -36.97
CA ARG A 156 0.27 -11.80 -36.25
C ARG A 156 1.57 -11.45 -35.53
N ASN A 157 1.99 -12.31 -34.61
CA ASN A 157 3.27 -12.15 -33.94
C ASN A 157 4.42 -12.22 -34.98
N TRP A 158 5.33 -11.26 -34.93
CA TRP A 158 6.44 -11.02 -35.87
C TRP A 158 6.02 -10.70 -37.30
N GLN A 159 4.84 -10.10 -37.48
CA GLN A 159 4.44 -9.57 -38.78
C GLN A 159 5.15 -8.23 -39.04
N GLU A 160 5.79 -8.12 -40.20
CA GLU A 160 6.43 -6.88 -40.64
C GLU A 160 5.35 -5.88 -41.13
N LEU A 161 5.53 -4.62 -40.78
CA LEU A 161 4.77 -3.49 -41.28
C LEU A 161 5.61 -2.74 -42.30
N ASP A 162 4.96 -2.19 -43.33
CA ASP A 162 5.64 -1.24 -44.21
C ASP A 162 6.08 0.00 -43.42
N THR A 163 7.13 0.67 -43.88
CA THR A 163 7.76 1.80 -43.18
C THR A 163 6.78 2.94 -42.90
N VAL A 164 5.81 3.19 -43.79
CA VAL A 164 4.84 4.29 -43.61
C VAL A 164 3.86 3.93 -42.49
N THR A 165 3.28 2.74 -42.54
CA THR A 165 2.36 2.25 -41.51
C THR A 165 3.02 2.10 -40.14
N GLY A 166 4.25 1.57 -40.10
CA GLY A 166 5.02 1.42 -38.86
C GLY A 166 5.29 2.76 -38.17
N LYS A 167 5.73 3.77 -38.94
CA LYS A 167 5.94 5.13 -38.40
C LYS A 167 4.65 5.76 -37.89
N LEU A 168 3.58 5.69 -38.67
CA LEU A 168 2.30 6.28 -38.28
C LEU A 168 1.74 5.63 -36.99
N LEU A 169 1.98 4.33 -36.79
CA LEU A 169 1.61 3.66 -35.53
C LEU A 169 2.47 4.15 -34.36
N CYS A 170 3.79 4.29 -34.53
CA CYS A 170 4.67 4.84 -33.50
C CYS A 170 4.29 6.28 -33.14
N ASP A 171 3.98 7.14 -34.12
CA ASP A 171 3.56 8.52 -33.88
C ASP A 171 2.28 8.58 -33.03
N ARG A 172 1.31 7.70 -33.28
CA ARG A 172 0.09 7.61 -32.44
C ARG A 172 0.37 7.12 -31.04
N ILE A 173 1.34 6.21 -30.86
CA ILE A 173 1.80 5.77 -29.54
C ILE A 173 2.42 6.96 -28.78
N ASP A 174 3.26 7.74 -29.45
CA ASP A 174 3.90 8.94 -28.89
C ASP A 174 2.86 10.00 -28.48
N GLU A 175 1.89 10.29 -29.34
CA GLU A 175 0.78 11.20 -29.07
C GLU A 175 -0.03 10.75 -27.85
N LYS A 176 -0.33 9.45 -27.76
CA LYS A 176 -1.05 8.91 -26.62
C LYS A 176 -0.26 9.04 -25.32
N LYS A 177 1.06 8.80 -25.34
CA LYS A 177 1.92 9.00 -24.16
C LYS A 177 1.90 10.47 -23.72
N LYS A 178 2.02 11.42 -24.67
CA LYS A 178 1.94 12.86 -24.38
C LYS A 178 0.59 13.25 -23.77
N GLU A 179 -0.51 12.72 -24.29
CA GLU A 179 -1.85 12.93 -23.75
C GLU A 179 -1.95 12.47 -22.28
N LEU A 180 -1.47 11.27 -21.97
CA LEU A 180 -1.49 10.72 -20.62
C LEU A 180 -0.64 11.53 -19.64
N ILE A 181 0.54 11.99 -20.07
CA ILE A 181 1.40 12.90 -19.26
C ILE A 181 0.64 14.20 -18.95
N ARG A 182 -0.01 14.80 -19.95
CA ARG A 182 -0.80 16.05 -19.78
C ARG A 182 -1.96 15.85 -18.82
N LEU A 183 -2.72 14.75 -18.96
CA LEU A 183 -3.83 14.42 -18.06
C LEU A 183 -3.35 14.17 -16.63
N GLY A 184 -2.18 13.54 -16.45
CA GLY A 184 -1.55 13.37 -15.14
C GLY A 184 -1.25 14.70 -14.47
N ARG A 185 -0.67 15.67 -15.20
CA ARG A 185 -0.38 17.01 -14.68
C ARG A 185 -1.64 17.77 -14.26
N ILE A 186 -2.69 17.74 -15.08
CA ILE A 186 -3.97 18.40 -14.76
C ILE A 186 -4.58 17.80 -13.49
N LYS A 187 -4.57 16.47 -13.36
CA LYS A 187 -5.05 15.80 -12.15
C LYS A 187 -4.24 16.19 -10.92
N GLU A 188 -2.94 16.35 -11.06
CA GLU A 188 -2.06 16.76 -9.97
C GLU A 188 -2.28 18.23 -9.57
N GLU A 189 -2.42 19.13 -10.55
CA GLU A 189 -2.76 20.55 -10.31
C GLU A 189 -4.13 20.66 -9.63
N GLN A 190 -5.15 19.94 -10.12
CA GLN A 190 -6.45 19.88 -9.47
C GLN A 190 -6.36 19.29 -8.06
N ARG A 191 -5.52 18.26 -7.85
CA ARG A 191 -5.29 17.68 -6.53
C ARG A 191 -4.74 18.75 -5.60
N LEU A 192 -3.70 19.47 -6.01
CA LEU A 192 -3.07 20.56 -5.26
C LEU A 192 -4.04 21.71 -4.96
N ASP A 193 -4.82 22.15 -5.95
CA ASP A 193 -5.83 23.20 -5.79
C ASP A 193 -7.00 22.76 -4.90
N SER A 194 -7.34 21.46 -4.92
CA SER A 194 -8.36 20.85 -4.06
C SER A 194 -7.83 20.48 -2.67
N VAL A 195 -6.54 20.72 -2.37
CA VAL A 195 -6.02 20.66 -1.01
C VAL A 195 -6.39 21.99 -0.33
N PRO A 196 -7.48 22.08 0.48
CA PRO A 196 -7.65 23.19 1.41
C PRO A 196 -6.34 23.43 2.15
N LYS A 197 -6.05 24.71 2.38
CA LYS A 197 -4.85 25.15 3.07
C LYS A 197 -4.56 24.23 4.26
N PRO A 198 -3.30 23.78 4.44
CA PRO A 198 -2.90 22.94 5.56
C PRO A 198 -3.48 23.49 6.85
N PHE A 199 -3.91 22.61 7.75
CA PHE A 199 -4.61 23.07 8.94
C PHE A 199 -3.71 23.99 9.81
N PHE A 200 -2.36 23.97 9.65
CA PHE A 200 -1.37 24.73 10.44
C PHE A 200 -0.05 25.09 9.71
N GLN A 201 0.64 26.16 10.19
CA GLN A 201 1.99 26.60 9.80
C GLN A 201 2.75 27.26 10.99
N GLU A 202 3.11 26.55 12.07
CA GLU A 202 3.98 27.11 13.13
C GLU A 202 4.98 26.07 13.70
N ASP A 203 6.03 26.55 14.37
CA ASP A 203 7.29 25.80 14.62
C ASP A 203 7.50 25.26 16.06
N SER A 204 6.57 25.51 16.99
CA SER A 204 6.65 25.00 18.38
C SER A 204 5.63 23.88 18.64
N VAL A 205 6.05 22.79 19.30
CA VAL A 205 5.21 21.61 19.60
C VAL A 205 4.01 21.97 20.49
N THR A 206 4.27 22.70 21.58
CA THR A 206 3.23 23.09 22.54
C THR A 206 2.25 24.08 21.91
N GLU A 207 2.77 25.04 21.12
CA GLU A 207 1.93 25.97 20.37
C GLU A 207 1.08 25.23 19.33
N THR A 208 1.64 24.21 18.68
CA THR A 208 0.92 23.35 17.73
C THR A 208 -0.27 22.65 18.39
N TRP A 209 -0.06 21.98 19.54
CA TRP A 209 -1.16 21.30 20.24
C TRP A 209 -2.22 22.28 20.75
N THR A 210 -1.82 23.40 21.37
CA THR A 210 -2.77 24.42 21.84
C THR A 210 -3.55 25.05 20.69
N CYS A 211 -2.92 25.26 19.53
CA CYS A 211 -3.56 25.76 18.33
C CYS A 211 -4.59 24.77 17.78
N ILE A 212 -4.24 23.47 17.67
CA ILE A 212 -5.19 22.43 17.25
C ILE A 212 -6.38 22.38 18.20
N VAL A 213 -6.15 22.39 19.52
CA VAL A 213 -7.22 22.37 20.53
C VAL A 213 -8.12 23.60 20.40
N SER A 214 -7.56 24.80 20.27
CA SER A 214 -8.32 26.04 20.12
C SER A 214 -9.19 26.02 18.87
N LYS A 215 -8.65 25.51 17.76
CA LYS A 215 -9.37 25.42 16.50
C LYS A 215 -10.52 24.41 16.53
N VAL A 216 -10.29 23.22 17.09
CA VAL A 216 -11.36 22.23 17.29
C VAL A 216 -12.45 22.81 18.20
N GLN A 217 -12.04 23.53 19.25
CA GLN A 217 -12.96 24.20 20.15
C GLN A 217 -13.83 25.24 19.44
N SER A 218 -13.26 26.03 18.54
CA SER A 218 -13.99 27.08 17.82
C SER A 218 -14.85 26.56 16.67
N GLU A 219 -14.39 25.53 15.96
CA GLU A 219 -15.04 25.07 14.72
C GLU A 219 -16.00 23.91 14.94
N LEU A 220 -15.73 23.02 15.90
CA LEU A 220 -16.43 21.74 16.02
C LEU A 220 -17.26 21.60 17.31
N GLY A 221 -16.76 22.13 18.43
CA GLY A 221 -17.47 22.08 19.71
C GLY A 221 -16.53 21.86 20.90
N THR A 222 -17.08 21.52 22.05
CA THR A 222 -16.31 21.44 23.31
C THR A 222 -15.29 20.32 23.31
N VAL A 223 -14.01 20.66 23.43
CA VAL A 223 -12.93 19.67 23.58
C VAL A 223 -12.97 19.09 24.99
N LEU A 224 -13.29 17.80 25.10
CA LEU A 224 -13.38 17.04 26.35
C LEU A 224 -12.02 16.51 26.80
N LEU A 225 -11.23 16.02 25.84
CA LEU A 225 -9.87 15.54 26.02
C LEU A 225 -9.02 15.96 24.83
N ALA A 226 -7.80 16.44 25.09
CA ALA A 226 -6.72 16.45 24.14
C ALA A 226 -5.45 15.91 24.80
N CYS A 227 -4.75 15.01 24.11
CA CYS A 227 -3.53 14.39 24.62
C CYS A 227 -2.56 14.02 23.49
N PRO A 228 -1.27 13.81 23.81
CA PRO A 228 -0.31 13.21 22.90
C PRO A 228 -0.77 11.81 22.51
N PHE A 229 -0.35 11.39 21.33
CA PHE A 229 -0.61 10.05 20.81
C PHE A 229 0.70 9.39 20.38
N GLY A 230 0.63 8.20 19.77
CA GLY A 230 1.82 7.50 19.29
C GLY A 230 2.83 7.21 20.40
N SER A 231 4.13 7.36 20.09
CA SER A 231 5.22 7.00 21.02
C SER A 231 5.29 7.88 22.28
N GLN A 232 4.89 9.14 22.18
CA GLN A 232 4.92 10.10 23.31
C GLN A 232 3.99 9.68 24.43
N ARG A 233 2.83 9.16 24.06
CA ARG A 233 1.82 8.63 25.00
C ARG A 233 2.37 7.60 25.97
N TYR A 234 3.29 6.76 25.50
CA TYR A 234 3.82 5.63 26.26
C TYR A 234 5.17 5.93 26.93
N ASN A 235 5.68 7.17 26.83
CA ASN A 235 7.06 7.53 27.20
C ASN A 235 8.15 6.79 26.40
N LEU A 236 7.91 6.57 25.11
CA LEU A 236 8.79 5.82 24.20
C LEU A 236 9.32 6.67 23.04
N GLN A 237 9.11 7.99 23.11
CA GLN A 237 9.59 8.92 22.10
C GLN A 237 11.13 9.00 22.09
N ARG A 238 11.66 9.15 20.88
CA ARG A 238 13.07 9.47 20.58
C ARG A 238 13.13 10.87 19.95
N PRO A 239 14.29 11.53 19.88
CA PRO A 239 14.39 12.89 19.33
C PRO A 239 13.80 13.08 17.93
N GLU A 240 13.80 12.03 17.12
CA GLU A 240 13.25 12.00 15.76
C GLU A 240 11.80 11.49 15.67
N SER A 241 11.14 11.25 16.80
CA SER A 241 9.73 10.82 16.79
C SER A 241 8.81 11.96 16.36
N ASP A 242 7.80 11.58 15.59
CA ASP A 242 6.72 12.43 15.12
C ASP A 242 5.84 12.96 16.27
N LEU A 243 5.09 14.02 15.96
CA LEU A 243 4.07 14.57 16.83
C LEU A 243 2.73 13.99 16.43
N ASP A 244 2.10 13.27 17.35
CA ASP A 244 0.76 12.77 17.20
C ASP A 244 -0.16 13.37 18.27
N MET A 245 -1.39 13.70 17.90
CA MET A 245 -2.41 14.19 18.84
C MET A 245 -3.72 13.42 18.73
N PHE A 246 -4.35 13.18 19.88
CA PHE A 246 -5.67 12.57 19.94
C PHE A 246 -6.63 13.51 20.66
N ILE A 247 -7.79 13.74 20.07
CA ILE A 247 -8.81 14.64 20.62
C ILE A 247 -10.15 13.93 20.67
N VAL A 248 -10.86 14.12 21.78
CA VAL A 248 -12.29 13.84 21.89
C VAL A 248 -13.02 15.16 22.08
N TYR A 249 -13.97 15.44 21.21
CA TYR A 249 -14.80 16.65 21.29
C TYR A 249 -16.29 16.29 21.34
N GLN A 250 -17.06 17.12 22.01
CA GLN A 250 -18.51 17.11 22.01
C GLN A 250 -19.01 18.16 21.01
N ALA A 251 -19.61 17.71 19.91
CA ALA A 251 -20.33 18.61 19.03
C ALA A 251 -21.57 19.21 19.73
N ARG A 252 -22.04 20.35 19.24
CA ARG A 252 -23.28 20.95 19.74
C ARG A 252 -24.44 19.98 19.51
N THR A 253 -25.29 19.82 20.51
CA THR A 253 -26.42 18.88 20.48
C THR A 253 -27.41 19.25 19.38
N ALA A 254 -27.58 20.55 19.09
CA ALA A 254 -28.37 21.02 17.97
C ALA A 254 -27.83 20.54 16.61
N ASP A 255 -26.51 20.47 16.42
CA ASP A 255 -25.92 20.01 15.15
C ASP A 255 -26.13 18.51 14.95
N ILE A 256 -26.07 17.72 16.04
CA ILE A 256 -26.35 16.28 16.03
C ILE A 256 -27.81 15.99 15.64
N LEU A 257 -28.75 16.78 16.16
CA LEU A 257 -30.19 16.66 15.88
C LEU A 257 -30.60 17.33 14.56
N GLY A 258 -29.72 18.14 13.97
CA GLY A 258 -29.97 18.87 12.74
C GLY A 258 -29.77 18.04 11.47
N PHE A 259 -30.03 18.66 10.32
CA PHE A 259 -29.87 18.01 9.00
C PHE A 259 -28.42 17.81 8.54
N HIS A 260 -27.45 18.40 9.25
CA HIS A 260 -26.03 18.36 8.92
C HIS A 260 -25.21 17.90 10.12
N PRO A 261 -25.31 16.62 10.50
CA PRO A 261 -24.58 16.11 11.65
C PRO A 261 -23.06 16.25 11.45
N PRO A 262 -22.31 16.50 12.54
CA PRO A 262 -20.86 16.64 12.48
C PRO A 262 -20.18 15.35 12.03
N LYS A 263 -18.97 15.49 11.48
CA LYS A 263 -18.13 14.33 11.16
C LYS A 263 -17.73 13.62 12.45
N GLN A 264 -18.03 12.32 12.51
CA GLN A 264 -17.71 11.47 13.66
C GLN A 264 -16.21 11.24 13.87
N THR A 265 -15.41 11.27 12.79
CA THR A 265 -13.95 11.14 12.84
C THR A 265 -13.31 12.07 11.84
N ILE A 266 -12.31 12.81 12.29
CA ILE A 266 -11.48 13.67 11.45
C ILE A 266 -10.03 13.23 11.67
N LYS A 267 -9.32 13.02 10.56
CA LYS A 267 -7.89 12.73 10.55
C LYS A 267 -7.18 13.79 9.71
N ASN A 268 -5.89 13.98 9.94
CA ASN A 268 -5.10 14.88 9.10
C ASN A 268 -5.02 14.36 7.64
N ARG A 269 -4.46 15.21 6.78
CA ARG A 269 -3.98 14.82 5.46
C ARG A 269 -2.46 14.63 5.52
N ASP A 270 -1.90 13.79 4.66
CA ASP A 270 -0.47 13.45 4.57
C ASP A 270 0.51 14.65 4.48
N SER A 271 0.01 15.87 4.28
CA SER A 271 0.79 17.12 4.17
C SER A 271 1.03 17.87 5.49
N GLU A 272 0.48 17.41 6.61
CA GLU A 272 0.57 18.14 7.88
C GLU A 272 1.69 17.62 8.79
N LYS A 273 2.38 18.53 9.49
CA LYS A 273 3.55 18.19 10.34
C LYS A 273 3.19 17.38 11.60
N CYS A 274 1.95 17.53 12.08
CA CYS A 274 1.43 16.81 13.24
C CYS A 274 0.28 15.92 12.79
N ASP A 275 0.39 14.64 13.08
CA ASP A 275 -0.70 13.71 12.87
C ASP A 275 -1.74 13.92 13.96
N TYR A 276 -3.02 13.97 13.59
CA TYR A 276 -4.09 14.01 14.58
C TYR A 276 -5.24 13.09 14.23
N THR A 277 -5.86 12.56 15.27
CA THR A 277 -7.15 11.88 15.20
C THR A 277 -8.11 12.57 16.15
N ILE A 278 -9.21 13.07 15.60
CA ILE A 278 -10.26 13.76 16.35
C ILE A 278 -11.52 12.91 16.26
N HIS A 279 -12.08 12.55 17.41
CA HIS A 279 -13.34 11.84 17.50
C HIS A 279 -14.42 12.72 18.13
N GLU A 280 -15.58 12.70 17.50
CA GLU A 280 -16.80 13.14 18.15
C GLU A 280 -17.11 12.18 19.31
N VAL A 281 -17.59 12.68 20.44
CA VAL A 281 -17.75 11.91 21.69
C VAL A 281 -18.62 10.66 21.53
N HIS A 282 -19.66 10.70 20.69
CA HIS A 282 -20.46 9.52 20.38
C HIS A 282 -19.62 8.43 19.72
N ARG A 283 -18.81 8.81 18.71
CA ARG A 283 -17.91 7.87 18.03
C ARG A 283 -16.86 7.31 18.97
N PHE A 284 -16.35 8.13 19.88
CA PHE A 284 -15.44 7.68 20.92
C PHE A 284 -16.10 6.62 21.84
N CYS A 285 -17.35 6.84 22.26
CA CYS A 285 -18.11 5.84 23.04
C CYS A 285 -18.33 4.52 22.28
N GLU A 286 -18.67 4.56 20.98
CA GLU A 286 -18.78 3.35 20.15
C GLU A 286 -17.47 2.55 20.13
N LEU A 287 -16.34 3.26 20.01
CA LEU A 287 -15.02 2.63 20.00
C LEU A 287 -14.64 2.06 21.37
N LEU A 288 -15.04 2.72 22.47
CA LEU A 288 -14.90 2.16 23.82
C LEU A 288 -15.73 0.90 24.02
N MET A 289 -16.99 0.87 23.56
CA MET A 289 -17.87 -0.32 23.66
C MET A 289 -17.29 -1.52 22.92
N THR A 290 -16.62 -1.28 21.79
CA THR A 290 -15.98 -2.33 20.98
C THR A 290 -14.56 -2.68 21.42
N GLY A 291 -14.09 -2.08 22.52
CA GLY A 291 -12.77 -2.36 23.10
C GLY A 291 -11.58 -1.81 22.30
N ASP A 292 -11.76 -0.76 21.48
CA ASP A 292 -10.65 -0.15 20.74
C ASP A 292 -9.55 0.32 21.70
N GLY A 293 -8.40 -0.37 21.66
CA GLY A 293 -7.32 -0.16 22.62
C GLY A 293 -6.84 1.28 22.68
N ARG A 294 -6.85 2.02 21.55
CA ARG A 294 -6.41 3.42 21.53
C ARG A 294 -7.35 4.30 22.35
N CYS A 295 -8.65 4.05 22.27
CA CYS A 295 -9.66 4.75 23.04
C CYS A 295 -9.63 4.33 24.51
N VAL A 296 -9.54 3.02 24.79
CA VAL A 296 -9.45 2.52 26.19
C VAL A 296 -8.24 3.10 26.90
N GLU A 297 -7.06 3.07 26.28
CA GLU A 297 -5.84 3.67 26.81
C GLU A 297 -5.99 5.17 27.16
N THR A 298 -6.93 5.92 26.54
CA THR A 298 -7.08 7.37 26.86
C THR A 298 -7.64 7.59 28.24
N LEU A 299 -8.35 6.61 28.77
CA LEU A 299 -8.92 6.67 30.11
C LEU A 299 -7.88 6.40 31.20
N PHE A 300 -6.69 5.92 30.83
CA PHE A 300 -5.59 5.53 31.73
C PHE A 300 -4.33 6.38 31.55
N LEU A 301 -4.46 7.55 30.91
CA LEU A 301 -3.35 8.48 30.74
C LEU A 301 -2.90 9.06 32.07
N ASP A 302 -1.59 9.28 32.19
CA ASP A 302 -1.06 10.06 33.29
C ASP A 302 -1.43 11.54 33.13
N GLN A 303 -1.86 12.19 34.22
CA GLN A 303 -2.37 13.56 34.18
C GLN A 303 -1.30 14.56 33.68
N SER A 304 0.00 14.27 33.87
CA SER A 304 1.09 15.11 33.35
C SER A 304 1.21 15.08 31.83
N THR A 305 0.65 14.07 31.17
CA THR A 305 0.67 13.94 29.71
C THR A 305 -0.52 14.60 29.04
N ILE A 306 -1.58 14.91 29.78
CA ILE A 306 -2.83 15.45 29.20
C ILE A 306 -2.66 16.93 28.87
N VAL A 307 -2.93 17.31 27.62
CA VAL A 307 -2.89 18.71 27.17
C VAL A 307 -4.14 19.46 27.65
N ARG A 308 -5.30 18.80 27.61
CA ARG A 308 -6.58 19.36 28.09
C ARG A 308 -7.53 18.25 28.52
N SER A 309 -8.23 18.44 29.64
CA SER A 309 -9.36 17.60 30.06
C SER A 309 -10.47 18.45 30.70
N THR A 310 -11.72 17.99 30.61
CA THR A 310 -12.87 18.64 31.27
C THR A 310 -13.39 17.83 32.47
N PRO A 311 -14.20 18.44 33.37
CA PRO A 311 -14.88 17.71 34.44
C PRO A 311 -15.73 16.53 33.93
N GLU A 312 -16.41 16.68 32.79
CA GLU A 312 -17.21 15.63 32.17
C GLU A 312 -16.33 14.43 31.76
N TRP A 313 -15.11 14.68 31.28
CA TRP A 313 -14.14 13.63 31.00
C TRP A 313 -13.73 12.89 32.28
N HIS A 314 -13.53 13.61 33.39
CA HIS A 314 -13.17 12.97 34.66
C HIS A 314 -14.25 11.99 35.15
N VAL A 315 -15.54 12.29 34.95
CA VAL A 315 -16.64 11.35 35.24
C VAL A 315 -16.48 10.05 34.44
N LEU A 316 -16.16 10.14 33.14
CA LEU A 316 -15.93 8.95 32.31
C LEU A 316 -14.73 8.13 32.82
N THR A 317 -13.63 8.79 33.18
CA THR A 317 -12.42 8.12 33.68
C THR A 317 -12.61 7.41 35.03
N GLN A 318 -13.64 7.76 35.81
CA GLN A 318 -13.96 7.04 37.05
C GLN A 318 -14.48 5.62 36.75
N GLY A 319 -15.16 5.43 35.63
CA GLY A 319 -15.64 4.12 35.15
C GLY A 319 -14.60 3.32 34.36
N ARG A 320 -13.35 3.80 34.24
CA ARG A 320 -12.36 3.25 33.29
C ARG A 320 -12.10 1.74 33.41
N GLN A 321 -12.19 1.19 34.61
CA GLN A 321 -11.96 -0.24 34.87
C GLN A 321 -13.01 -1.13 34.18
N MET A 322 -14.22 -0.64 33.94
CA MET A 322 -15.28 -1.41 33.27
C MET A 322 -14.94 -1.74 31.81
N PHE A 323 -14.04 -0.94 31.19
CA PHE A 323 -13.60 -1.15 29.80
C PHE A 323 -12.44 -2.14 29.69
N LEU A 324 -11.82 -2.58 30.80
CA LEU A 324 -10.82 -3.65 30.81
C LEU A 324 -11.54 -5.00 30.82
N ASN A 325 -12.21 -5.31 29.71
CA ASN A 325 -13.08 -6.46 29.56
C ASN A 325 -12.66 -7.35 28.38
N ARG A 326 -13.43 -8.42 28.15
CA ARG A 326 -13.15 -9.41 27.11
C ARG A 326 -13.04 -8.80 25.71
N PHE A 327 -13.88 -7.82 25.36
CA PHE A 327 -13.80 -7.15 24.06
C PHE A 327 -12.49 -6.39 23.90
N CYS A 328 -12.04 -5.70 24.95
CA CYS A 328 -10.76 -5.01 24.96
C CYS A 328 -9.59 -5.99 24.80
N LEU A 329 -9.57 -7.08 25.59
CA LEU A 329 -8.55 -8.12 25.47
C LEU A 329 -8.49 -8.72 24.06
N GLU A 330 -9.63 -9.15 23.52
CA GLU A 330 -9.73 -9.73 22.18
C GLU A 330 -9.25 -8.75 21.10
N LYS A 331 -9.49 -7.45 21.29
CA LYS A 331 -9.03 -6.41 20.37
C LYS A 331 -7.51 -6.26 20.42
N TYR A 332 -6.89 -6.22 21.60
CA TYR A 332 -5.43 -6.21 21.75
C TYR A 332 -4.79 -7.43 21.09
N MET A 333 -5.31 -8.63 21.37
CA MET A 333 -4.80 -9.88 20.80
C MET A 333 -4.93 -9.90 19.27
N ARG A 334 -6.09 -9.50 18.74
CA ARG A 334 -6.31 -9.44 17.29
C ARG A 334 -5.37 -8.47 16.59
N ASP A 335 -5.11 -7.31 17.19
CA ASP A 335 -4.23 -6.29 16.60
C ASP A 335 -2.76 -6.72 16.71
N ALA A 336 -2.37 -7.40 17.80
CA ALA A 336 -1.03 -7.94 17.99
C ALA A 336 -0.73 -9.14 17.08
N GLU A 337 -1.68 -10.06 16.90
CA GLU A 337 -1.52 -11.32 16.15
C GLU A 337 -2.01 -11.23 14.70
N GLY A 338 -2.54 -10.07 14.30
CA GLY A 338 -3.15 -9.84 13.01
C GLY A 338 -2.16 -9.77 11.84
N SER A 339 -2.68 -9.51 10.65
CA SER A 339 -1.90 -9.37 9.41
C SER A 339 -0.90 -8.21 9.42
N LYS A 340 -1.08 -7.25 10.34
CA LYS A 340 -0.17 -6.11 10.58
C LYS A 340 0.65 -6.26 11.87
N GLY A 341 0.55 -7.41 12.55
CA GLY A 341 1.23 -7.74 13.80
C GLY A 341 2.20 -8.90 13.60
N THR A 342 2.11 -9.95 14.43
CA THR A 342 3.03 -11.10 14.39
C THR A 342 3.07 -11.80 13.03
N LYS A 343 1.94 -11.91 12.30
CA LYS A 343 1.93 -12.53 10.96
C LYS A 343 2.80 -11.79 9.95
N LEU A 344 2.92 -10.46 10.08
CA LEU A 344 3.82 -9.68 9.23
C LEU A 344 5.28 -9.90 9.63
N LEU A 345 5.56 -9.95 10.93
CA LEU A 345 6.89 -10.25 11.44
C LEU A 345 7.34 -11.66 11.01
N GLU A 346 6.47 -12.66 11.12
CA GLU A 346 6.73 -14.04 10.70
C GLU A 346 7.01 -14.13 9.20
N ARG A 347 6.21 -13.45 8.37
CA ARG A 347 6.47 -13.38 6.93
C ARG A 347 7.84 -12.78 6.65
N TRP A 348 8.17 -11.65 7.28
CA TRP A 348 9.48 -11.02 7.11
C TRP A 348 10.62 -11.96 7.49
N CYS A 349 10.50 -12.69 8.60
CA CYS A 349 11.50 -13.68 9.02
C CYS A 349 11.63 -14.85 8.03
N THR A 350 10.52 -15.30 7.44
CA THR A 350 10.55 -16.35 6.39
C THR A 350 11.26 -15.86 5.13
N ASP A 351 11.05 -14.58 4.77
CA ASP A 351 11.69 -13.95 3.62
C ASP A 351 13.18 -13.62 3.86
N HIS A 352 13.64 -13.64 5.12
CA HIS A 352 15.02 -13.29 5.53
C HIS A 352 15.56 -14.30 6.57
N PRO A 353 15.72 -15.59 6.22
CA PRO A 353 16.05 -16.66 7.16
C PRO A 353 17.43 -16.52 7.83
N GLU A 354 18.37 -15.82 7.20
CA GLU A 354 19.71 -15.55 7.72
C GLU A 354 19.80 -14.31 8.63
N ALA A 355 18.73 -13.51 8.73
CA ALA A 355 18.73 -12.28 9.51
C ALA A 355 18.73 -12.58 11.01
N THR A 356 19.77 -12.13 11.72
CA THR A 356 19.87 -12.21 13.17
C THR A 356 19.28 -10.99 13.88
N HIS A 357 19.25 -9.85 13.19
CA HIS A 357 18.74 -8.56 13.66
C HIS A 357 17.57 -8.08 12.80
N LEU A 358 16.66 -7.34 13.43
CA LEU A 358 15.51 -6.74 12.76
C LEU A 358 15.91 -5.43 12.08
N SER A 359 15.33 -5.15 10.91
CA SER A 359 15.38 -3.81 10.31
C SER A 359 14.65 -2.78 11.17
N ASP A 360 14.97 -1.49 11.04
CA ASP A 360 14.30 -0.41 11.79
C ASP A 360 12.77 -0.45 11.68
N LYS A 361 12.27 -0.77 10.48
CA LYS A 361 10.84 -0.93 10.24
C LYS A 361 10.26 -2.09 11.05
N MET A 362 10.98 -3.20 11.15
CA MET A 362 10.57 -4.35 11.94
C MET A 362 10.74 -4.13 13.45
N CYS A 363 11.74 -3.35 13.88
CA CYS A 363 11.83 -2.86 15.26
C CYS A 363 10.62 -1.99 15.62
N LYS A 364 10.20 -1.09 14.72
CA LYS A 364 8.97 -0.29 14.87
C LYS A 364 7.74 -1.18 14.99
N LEU A 365 7.64 -2.22 14.17
CA LEU A 365 6.55 -3.20 14.27
C LEU A 365 6.59 -3.98 15.59
N LEU A 366 7.76 -4.50 15.99
CA LEU A 366 7.91 -5.36 17.14
C LEU A 366 7.56 -4.63 18.45
N TYR A 367 8.01 -3.39 18.66
CA TYR A 367 7.67 -2.69 19.91
C TYR A 367 6.15 -2.44 19.99
N ILE A 368 5.47 -2.22 18.86
CA ILE A 368 4.01 -2.08 18.82
C ILE A 368 3.36 -3.39 19.27
N ILE A 369 3.80 -4.54 18.75
CA ILE A 369 3.31 -5.88 19.13
C ILE A 369 3.53 -6.11 20.62
N ILE A 370 4.76 -5.97 21.11
CA ILE A 370 5.09 -6.22 22.52
C ILE A 370 4.30 -5.29 23.44
N ARG A 371 4.13 -4.01 23.10
CA ARG A 371 3.33 -3.06 23.89
C ARG A 371 1.85 -3.46 23.93
N LEU A 372 1.28 -3.98 22.83
CA LEU A 372 -0.10 -4.51 22.84
C LEU A 372 -0.20 -5.74 23.77
N LEU A 373 0.79 -6.62 23.74
CA LEU A 373 0.83 -7.82 24.57
C LEU A 373 1.06 -7.47 26.05
N GLN A 374 1.90 -6.49 26.38
CA GLN A 374 2.05 -5.95 27.74
C GLN A 374 0.71 -5.42 28.27
N ASN A 375 0.00 -4.62 27.46
CA ASN A 375 -1.33 -4.11 27.83
C ASN A 375 -2.35 -5.25 28.02
N ALA A 376 -2.37 -6.24 27.13
CA ALA A 376 -3.22 -7.42 27.26
C ALA A 376 -2.92 -8.24 28.52
N ARG A 377 -1.63 -8.37 28.88
CA ARG A 377 -1.19 -9.02 30.11
C ARG A 377 -1.71 -8.30 31.35
N GLU A 378 -1.61 -6.96 31.39
CA GLU A 378 -2.14 -6.16 32.51
C GLU A 378 -3.65 -6.41 32.71
N ILE A 379 -4.42 -6.49 31.61
CA ILE A 379 -5.86 -6.80 31.65
C ILE A 379 -6.13 -8.16 32.30
N VAL A 380 -5.44 -9.23 31.87
CA VAL A 380 -5.70 -10.58 32.42
C VAL A 380 -5.20 -10.76 33.86
N CYS A 381 -4.22 -9.95 34.28
CA CYS A 381 -3.74 -9.95 35.66
C CYS A 381 -4.64 -9.13 36.60
N ASN A 382 -5.75 -8.58 36.09
CA ASN A 382 -6.63 -7.66 36.82
C ASN A 382 -5.86 -6.46 37.40
N GLU A 383 -4.81 -6.04 36.69
CA GLU A 383 -4.02 -4.85 36.97
C GLU A 383 -4.68 -3.65 36.29
N SER A 384 -4.46 -2.44 36.83
CA SER A 384 -4.78 -1.24 36.08
C SER A 384 -3.85 -1.15 34.86
N LEU A 385 -4.36 -0.66 33.73
CA LEU A 385 -3.55 -0.44 32.55
C LEU A 385 -2.54 0.69 32.81
N THR A 386 -1.25 0.44 32.56
CA THR A 386 -0.18 1.45 32.73
C THR A 386 0.23 1.97 31.37
N VAL A 387 -0.44 3.01 30.87
CA VAL A 387 -0.21 3.51 29.51
C VAL A 387 1.12 4.26 29.41
N TYR A 388 1.33 5.25 30.27
CA TYR A 388 2.62 5.94 30.38
C TYR A 388 3.59 5.03 31.14
N ARG A 389 4.68 4.60 30.49
CA ARG A 389 5.66 3.68 31.09
C ARG A 389 6.75 4.49 31.79
N PRO A 390 6.92 4.44 33.13
CA PRO A 390 7.93 5.24 33.82
C PRO A 390 9.35 4.87 33.42
N ASP A 391 10.27 5.83 33.53
CA ASP A 391 11.70 5.59 33.31
C ASP A 391 12.23 4.51 34.27
N GLY A 392 13.03 3.58 33.73
CA GLY A 392 13.58 2.45 34.47
C GLY A 392 12.56 1.34 34.81
N SER A 393 11.33 1.42 34.32
CA SER A 393 10.39 0.30 34.46
C SER A 393 10.78 -0.85 33.50
N PRO A 394 10.71 -2.12 33.93
CA PRO A 394 11.10 -3.26 33.09
C PRO A 394 10.37 -3.31 31.73
N MET A 395 9.08 -2.97 31.73
CA MET A 395 8.27 -2.92 30.50
C MET A 395 8.75 -1.82 29.54
N ARG A 396 9.12 -0.64 30.05
CA ARG A 396 9.68 0.43 29.22
C ARG A 396 11.03 0.03 28.65
N ASP A 397 11.90 -0.51 29.49
CA ASP A 397 13.27 -0.86 29.09
C ASP A 397 13.26 -1.93 28.00
N GLU A 398 12.36 -2.92 28.09
CA GLU A 398 12.15 -3.91 27.03
C GLU A 398 11.72 -3.26 25.70
N LEU A 399 10.75 -2.34 25.74
CA LEU A 399 10.28 -1.63 24.54
C LEU A 399 11.36 -0.69 23.95
N MET A 400 12.12 0.00 24.79
CA MET A 400 13.20 0.86 24.36
C MET A 400 14.39 0.08 23.80
N ASN A 401 14.68 -1.11 24.35
CA ASN A 401 15.68 -2.03 23.81
C ASN A 401 15.32 -2.51 22.40
N ILE A 402 14.03 -2.81 22.16
CA ILE A 402 13.52 -3.11 20.81
C ILE A 402 13.68 -1.91 19.88
N ARG A 403 13.27 -0.72 20.32
CA ARG A 403 13.36 0.50 19.50
C ARG A 403 14.82 0.83 19.15
N ALA A 404 15.77 0.56 20.03
CA ALA A 404 17.18 0.75 19.79
C ALA A 404 17.80 -0.28 18.80
N GLY A 405 17.04 -1.31 18.39
CA GLY A 405 17.53 -2.36 17.48
C GLY A 405 18.42 -3.40 18.16
N ASN A 406 18.44 -3.43 19.49
CA ASN A 406 19.33 -4.31 20.27
C ASN A 406 18.78 -5.73 20.45
N MET A 407 17.50 -5.96 20.15
CA MET A 407 16.86 -7.27 20.31
C MET A 407 17.05 -8.14 19.06
N ARG A 408 17.48 -9.38 19.26
CA ARG A 408 17.61 -10.37 18.19
C ARG A 408 16.26 -10.96 17.81
N VAL A 409 16.18 -11.51 16.59
CA VAL A 409 14.94 -12.15 16.08
C VAL A 409 14.44 -13.26 17.00
N GLU A 410 15.34 -14.12 17.51
CA GLU A 410 14.95 -15.23 18.39
C GLU A 410 14.48 -14.75 19.76
N GLU A 411 15.13 -13.74 20.33
CA GLU A 411 14.72 -13.11 21.58
C GLU A 411 13.31 -12.51 21.45
N ALA A 412 13.03 -11.84 20.32
CA ALA A 412 11.71 -11.29 20.02
C ALA A 412 10.61 -12.38 20.01
N ARG A 413 10.89 -13.54 19.41
CA ARG A 413 9.96 -14.68 19.38
C ARG A 413 9.67 -15.21 20.79
N LEU A 414 10.72 -15.37 21.60
CA LEU A 414 10.59 -15.83 22.98
C LEU A 414 9.76 -14.86 23.84
N VAL A 415 9.97 -13.54 23.68
CA VAL A 415 9.20 -12.52 24.39
C VAL A 415 7.72 -12.55 23.98
N ILE A 416 7.42 -12.64 22.68
CA ILE A 416 6.04 -12.79 22.18
C ILE A 416 5.40 -14.05 22.77
N GLN A 417 6.08 -15.19 22.69
CA GLN A 417 5.58 -16.47 23.18
C GLN A 417 5.29 -16.43 24.69
N ARG A 418 6.19 -15.81 25.48
CA ARG A 418 6.00 -15.62 26.92
C ARG A 418 4.72 -14.85 27.21
N TYR A 419 4.56 -13.66 26.62
CA TYR A 419 3.36 -12.85 26.85
C TYR A 419 2.08 -13.56 26.40
N THR A 420 2.06 -14.13 25.20
CA THR A 420 0.89 -14.86 24.70
C THR A 420 0.51 -16.03 25.61
N SER A 421 1.49 -16.75 26.16
CA SER A 421 1.23 -17.86 27.09
C SER A 421 0.61 -17.34 28.40
N GLU A 422 1.19 -16.29 29.01
CA GLU A 422 0.67 -15.68 30.24
C GLU A 422 -0.76 -15.13 30.04
N ILE A 423 -1.04 -14.54 28.88
CA ILE A 423 -2.37 -14.03 28.53
C ILE A 423 -3.37 -15.18 28.41
N ASN A 424 -3.03 -16.22 27.64
CA ASN A 424 -3.92 -17.33 27.38
C ASN A 424 -4.29 -18.11 28.65
N GLU A 425 -3.36 -18.24 29.60
CA GLU A 425 -3.61 -18.90 30.89
C GLU A 425 -4.74 -18.22 31.69
N LYS A 426 -4.84 -16.90 31.59
CA LYS A 426 -5.75 -16.08 32.40
C LYS A 426 -6.89 -15.43 31.60
N ALA A 427 -6.92 -15.56 30.28
CA ALA A 427 -7.91 -14.89 29.43
C ALA A 427 -9.36 -15.17 29.84
N ALA A 428 -9.64 -16.38 30.36
CA ALA A 428 -10.97 -16.77 30.82
C ALA A 428 -11.44 -16.03 32.09
N THR A 429 -10.54 -15.39 32.84
CA THR A 429 -10.89 -14.64 34.07
C THR A 429 -11.30 -13.20 33.79
N VAL A 430 -11.12 -12.70 32.56
CA VAL A 430 -11.45 -11.32 32.21
C VAL A 430 -12.98 -11.15 32.13
N PRO A 431 -13.55 -10.11 32.77
CA PRO A 431 -14.98 -9.90 32.79
C PRO A 431 -15.55 -9.67 31.39
N ASN A 432 -16.79 -10.11 31.19
CA ASN A 432 -17.56 -9.86 29.98
C ASN A 432 -18.85 -9.10 30.35
N ASN A 433 -18.76 -7.77 30.36
CA ASN A 433 -19.76 -6.85 30.90
C ASN A 433 -20.25 -5.80 29.87
N PRO A 434 -20.66 -6.21 28.64
CA PRO A 434 -21.04 -5.26 27.60
C PRO A 434 -22.28 -4.43 27.97
N ILE A 435 -23.22 -5.00 28.72
CA ILE A 435 -24.49 -4.34 29.10
C ILE A 435 -24.21 -3.20 30.09
N GLU A 436 -23.36 -3.44 31.09
CA GLU A 436 -22.99 -2.45 32.09
C GLU A 436 -22.22 -1.30 31.46
N VAL A 437 -21.33 -1.61 30.50
CA VAL A 437 -20.58 -0.61 29.73
C VAL A 437 -21.51 0.26 28.88
N GLU A 438 -22.46 -0.35 28.16
CA GLU A 438 -23.44 0.37 27.35
C GLU A 438 -24.33 1.28 28.21
N ALA A 439 -24.84 0.77 29.33
CA ALA A 439 -25.67 1.53 30.25
C ALA A 439 -24.93 2.75 30.81
N PHE A 440 -23.69 2.55 31.28
CA PHE A 440 -22.84 3.63 31.79
C PHE A 440 -22.55 4.71 30.74
N LEU A 441 -22.12 4.31 29.54
CA LEU A 441 -21.82 5.25 28.45
C LEU A 441 -23.07 6.00 27.97
N SER A 442 -24.21 5.32 27.90
CA SER A 442 -25.49 5.92 27.48
C SER A 442 -25.94 6.98 28.48
N GLU A 443 -25.93 6.66 29.78
CA GLU A 443 -26.29 7.62 30.83
C GLU A 443 -25.36 8.84 30.79
N TRP A 444 -24.05 8.61 30.74
CA TRP A 444 -23.04 9.66 30.67
C TRP A 444 -23.24 10.57 29.45
N LEU A 445 -23.39 9.99 28.26
CA LEU A 445 -23.56 10.72 27.02
C LEU A 445 -24.88 11.52 26.99
N ILE A 446 -25.99 10.91 27.41
CA ILE A 446 -27.31 11.59 27.46
C ILE A 446 -27.24 12.80 28.39
N LYS A 447 -26.64 12.65 29.58
CA LYS A 447 -26.50 13.74 30.54
C LYS A 447 -25.70 14.91 29.96
N MET A 448 -24.61 14.63 29.24
CA MET A 448 -23.80 15.66 28.59
C MET A 448 -24.55 16.39 27.48
N ARG A 449 -25.28 15.66 26.64
CA ARG A 449 -26.08 16.25 25.56
C ARG A 449 -27.24 17.08 26.09
N TYR A 450 -27.92 16.59 27.13
CA TYR A 450 -29.00 17.34 27.77
C TYR A 450 -28.50 18.67 28.34
N LYS A 451 -27.38 18.65 29.06
CA LYS A 451 -26.74 19.86 29.60
C LYS A 451 -26.38 20.86 28.51
N ASP A 452 -25.79 20.39 27.41
CA ASP A 452 -25.41 21.22 26.26
C ASP A 452 -26.61 21.78 25.50
N PHE A 453 -27.72 21.04 25.41
CA PHE A 453 -28.94 21.52 24.78
C PHE A 453 -29.69 22.59 25.60
N GLN A 454 -29.45 22.64 26.92
CA GLN A 454 -30.04 23.66 27.80
C GLN A 454 -29.28 25.00 27.82
N MET A 455 -28.02 25.00 27.39
CA MET A 455 -27.18 26.20 27.28
C MET A 455 -27.39 26.86 25.92
#